data_AF-A0A970P0Q6-F1
#
_entry.id   AF-A0A970P0Q6-F1
#
_cell.length_a   1.000
_cell.length_b   1.000
_cell.length_c   1.000
_cell.angle_alpha   90.00
_cell.angle_beta   90.00
_cell.angle_gamma   90.00
#
_symmetry.space_group_name_H-M   'P 1'
#
loop_
_entity.id
_entity.type
_entity.pdbx_description
1 polymer ?
#
loop_
_entity_poly.entity_id
_entity_poly.type
_entity_poly.pdbx_seq_one_letter_code
_entity_poly.pdbx_strand_id
1 'polypeptide(L)' 'MIKKASPFKNTIVMGLTNDSRAYFPTKEAFTQGPAGFTPMITGYETTPGTTRYEQGAGEKLAASAISQLKNVF' A
#
# COMPACT_ATOMS: atom_id res chain seq x y z
N MET A 1 -0.87 -7.36 -6.64
CA MET A 1 0.16 -6.73 -7.47
C MET A 1 1.52 -7.42 -7.31
N ILE A 2 2.19 -7.34 -6.15
CA ILE A 2 3.53 -7.95 -5.93
C ILE A 2 3.51 -9.48 -6.09
N LYS A 3 2.62 -10.20 -5.38
CA LYS A 3 2.53 -11.67 -5.47
C LYS A 3 2.31 -12.19 -6.90
N LYS A 4 1.57 -11.43 -7.72
CA LYS A 4 1.30 -11.77 -9.13
C LYS A 4 2.54 -11.55 -10.01
N ALA A 5 3.37 -10.58 -9.68
CA ALA A 5 4.59 -10.26 -10.42
C ALA A 5 5.79 -11.13 -10.00
N SER A 6 5.64 -11.91 -8.92
CA SER A 6 6.72 -12.73 -8.40
C SER A 6 6.93 -14.00 -9.23
N PRO A 7 8.18 -14.36 -9.58
CA PRO A 7 8.48 -15.62 -10.25
C PRO A 7 8.38 -16.82 -9.30
N PHE A 8 8.23 -16.59 -7.99
CA PHE A 8 8.22 -17.63 -6.99
C PHE A 8 6.81 -18.08 -6.64
N LYS A 9 6.63 -19.41 -6.54
CA LYS A 9 5.37 -20.05 -6.11
C LYS A 9 4.83 -19.46 -4.80
N ASN A 10 5.73 -19.20 -3.85
CA ASN A 10 5.40 -18.64 -2.55
C ASN A 10 6.00 -17.24 -2.42
N THR A 11 5.16 -16.26 -2.10
CA THR A 11 5.59 -14.86 -1.90
C THR A 11 4.96 -14.31 -0.62
N ILE A 12 5.81 -13.83 0.27
CA ILE A 12 5.42 -13.20 1.54
C ILE A 12 5.56 -11.68 1.39
N VAL A 13 4.56 -10.93 1.85
CA VAL A 13 4.63 -9.48 2.01
C VAL A 13 4.62 -9.22 3.50
N MET A 14 5.68 -8.58 4.02
CA MET A 14 5.88 -8.39 5.44
C MET A 14 6.08 -6.90 5.75
N GLY A 15 5.33 -6.39 6.72
CA GLY A 15 5.49 -5.03 7.24
C GLY A 15 6.39 -5.01 8.48
N LEU A 16 6.81 -3.81 8.90
CA LEU A 16 7.63 -3.57 10.10
C LEU A 16 8.96 -4.35 10.13
N THR A 17 9.59 -4.50 8.97
CA THR A 17 10.78 -5.35 8.83
C THR A 17 12.10 -4.63 9.02
N ASN A 18 12.21 -3.37 8.60
CA ASN A 18 13.44 -2.58 8.67
C ASN A 18 13.24 -1.17 9.26
N ASP A 19 12.04 -0.60 9.14
CA ASP A 19 11.70 0.75 9.61
C ASP A 19 10.18 0.84 9.84
N SER A 20 9.74 1.83 10.62
CA SER A 20 8.35 2.18 10.85
C SER A 20 8.06 3.57 10.27
N ARG A 21 7.31 3.59 9.16
CA ARG A 21 7.04 4.81 8.38
C ARG A 21 5.56 5.16 8.26
N ALA A 22 4.72 4.69 9.18
CA ALA A 22 3.26 4.80 9.09
C ALA A 22 2.68 4.08 7.85
N TYR A 23 1.43 4.36 7.50
CA TYR A 23 0.69 3.62 6.47
C TYR A 23 0.97 4.13 5.04
N PHE A 24 0.92 3.21 4.07
CA PHE A 24 1.05 3.48 2.64
C PHE A 24 -0.24 3.05 1.91
N PRO A 25 -1.35 3.80 2.06
CA PRO A 25 -2.63 3.42 1.48
C PRO A 25 -2.62 3.48 -0.06
N THR A 26 -3.40 2.60 -0.68
CA THR A 26 -3.71 2.66 -2.11
C THR A 26 -4.69 3.78 -2.41
N LYS A 27 -4.84 4.18 -3.68
CA LYS A 27 -5.87 5.16 -4.06
C LYS A 27 -7.28 4.65 -3.74
N GLU A 28 -7.52 3.38 -4.03
CA GLU A 28 -8.81 2.72 -3.76
C GLU A 28 -9.16 2.73 -2.26
N ALA A 29 -8.16 2.64 -1.37
CA ALA A 29 -8.43 2.67 0.07
C ALA A 29 -9.10 3.98 0.53
N PHE A 30 -8.90 5.10 -0.18
CA PHE A 30 -9.55 6.39 0.12
C PHE A 30 -11.00 6.48 -0.41
N THR A 31 -11.44 5.50 -1.21
CA THR A 31 -12.81 5.46 -1.74
C THR A 31 -13.67 4.39 -1.08
N GLN A 32 -13.09 3.61 -0.16
CA GLN A 32 -13.81 2.53 0.51
C GLN A 32 -14.77 3.08 1.57
N GLY A 33 -15.72 2.22 1.98
CA GLY A 33 -16.69 2.28 3.09
C GLY A 33 -18.00 3.07 2.90
N PRO A 34 -18.77 3.29 3.99
CA PRO A 34 -20.22 3.46 3.89
C PRO A 34 -20.63 4.77 3.22
N ALA A 35 -21.56 4.66 2.27
CA ALA A 35 -22.09 5.79 1.54
C ALA A 35 -22.69 6.85 2.50
N GLY A 36 -22.42 8.13 2.23
CA GLY A 36 -22.96 9.27 2.98
C GLY A 36 -21.99 9.95 3.95
N PHE A 37 -20.78 9.42 4.15
CA PHE A 37 -19.73 10.07 4.95
C PHE A 37 -18.75 10.83 4.05
N THR A 38 -18.50 12.11 4.33
CA THR A 38 -17.54 12.95 3.57
C THR A 38 -16.59 13.70 4.52
N PRO A 39 -15.26 13.61 4.34
CA PRO A 39 -14.58 12.75 3.39
C PRO A 39 -14.82 11.26 3.71
N MET A 40 -14.93 10.43 2.66
CA MET A 40 -15.02 8.97 2.80
C MET A 40 -13.71 8.47 3.42
N ILE A 41 -13.64 8.41 4.75
CA ILE A 41 -12.51 7.85 5.50
C ILE A 41 -13.05 6.63 6.23
N THR A 42 -12.66 5.45 5.78
CA THR A 42 -13.30 4.21 6.22
C THR A 42 -12.32 3.21 6.82
N GLY A 43 -11.03 3.51 6.70
CA GLY A 43 -9.95 2.86 7.44
C GLY A 43 -9.16 3.90 8.23
N TYR A 44 -8.67 3.51 9.41
CA TYR A 44 -7.80 4.36 10.22
C TYR A 44 -6.59 4.83 9.40
N GLU A 45 -6.09 3.97 8.53
CA GLU A 45 -4.93 4.13 7.66
C GLU A 45 -5.06 5.25 6.62
N THR A 46 -6.28 5.66 6.25
CA THR A 46 -6.54 6.75 5.30
C THR A 46 -6.89 8.08 5.97
N THR A 47 -6.88 8.12 7.30
CA THR A 47 -7.17 9.32 8.08
C THR A 47 -6.02 10.34 7.96
N PRO A 48 -6.31 11.64 7.77
CA PRO A 48 -5.29 12.68 7.86
C PRO A 48 -4.51 12.58 9.19
N GLY A 49 -3.18 12.51 9.09
CA GLY A 49 -2.28 12.40 10.25
C GLY A 49 -1.86 10.96 10.60
N THR A 50 -2.59 9.93 10.14
CA THR A 50 -2.19 8.51 10.32
C THR A 50 -1.39 8.00 9.12
N THR A 51 -1.75 8.42 7.90
CA THR A 51 -0.84 8.41 6.75
C THR A 51 -0.08 9.73 6.68
N ARG A 52 1.23 9.63 6.39
CA ARG A 52 2.10 10.79 6.13
C ARG A 52 2.37 11.00 4.64
N TYR A 53 1.72 10.20 3.79
CA TYR A 53 1.98 10.16 2.35
C TYR A 53 0.73 10.46 1.55
N GLU A 54 0.98 10.97 0.34
CA GLU A 54 -0.02 11.23 -0.68
C GLU A 54 -0.85 9.98 -1.04
N GLN A 55 -2.08 10.22 -1.50
CA GLN A 55 -2.94 9.16 -2.00
C GLN A 55 -2.24 8.36 -3.10
N GLY A 56 -2.26 7.04 -2.96
CA GLY A 56 -1.60 6.14 -3.89
C GLY A 56 -0.13 5.83 -3.59
N ALA A 57 0.33 6.12 -2.38
CA ALA A 57 1.66 5.74 -1.91
C ALA A 57 1.86 4.21 -1.91
N GLY A 58 0.80 3.43 -1.64
CA GLY A 58 0.83 1.97 -1.68
C GLY A 58 1.21 1.40 -3.05
N GLU A 59 0.67 1.96 -4.13
CA GLU A 59 0.99 1.55 -5.50
C GLU A 59 2.44 1.90 -5.86
N LYS A 60 2.93 3.06 -5.42
CA LYS A 60 4.33 3.47 -5.65
C LYS A 60 5.29 2.52 -4.93
N LEU A 61 5.00 2.15 -3.69
CA LEU A 61 5.79 1.19 -2.92
C LEU A 61 5.78 -0.20 -3.60
N ALA A 62 4.61 -0.66 -4.03
CA ALA A 62 4.48 -1.93 -4.74
C ALA A 62 5.24 -1.93 -6.08
N ALA A 63 5.18 -0.83 -6.84
CA ALA A 63 5.92 -0.69 -8.09
C ALA A 63 7.43 -0.72 -7.87
N SER A 64 7.93 -0.05 -6.84
CA SER A 64 9.35 -0.11 -6.46
C SER A 64 9.79 -1.54 -6.11
N ALA A 65 9.02 -2.26 -5.31
CA ALA A 65 9.32 -3.65 -4.96
C ALA A 65 9.34 -4.58 -6.20
N ILE A 66 8.40 -4.39 -7.14
CA ILE A 66 8.36 -5.15 -8.40
C ILE A 66 9.57 -4.82 -9.28
N SER A 67 9.99 -3.55 -9.35
CA SER A 67 11.18 -3.16 -10.11
C SER A 67 12.44 -3.82 -9.56
N GLN A 68 12.58 -3.90 -8.24
CA GLN A 68 13.71 -4.58 -7.62
C GLN A 68 13.69 -6.08 -7.92
N LEU A 69 12.52 -6.71 -7.87
CA LEU A 69 12.36 -8.12 -8.18
C LEU A 69 12.83 -8.45 -9.60
N LYS A 70 12.44 -7.63 -10.59
CA LYS A 70 12.85 -7.77 -12.00
C LYS A 70 14.34 -7.51 -12.27
N ASN A 71 15.01 -6.80 -11.36
CA ASN A 71 16.43 -6.52 -11.50
C ASN A 71 17.30 -7.63 -10.90
N VAL A 72 16.72 -8.46 -10.02
CA VAL A 72 17.41 -9.57 -9.36
C VAL A 72 17.14 -10.90 -10.06
N PHE A 73 15.98 -11.05 -10.72
CA PHE A 73 15.54 -12.27 -11.41
C PHE A 73 14.97 -11.92 -12.80
#